data_AF-A0A498IZ40-F1
#
_entry.id   AF-A0A498IZ40-F1
#
_cell.length_a   1.000
_cell.length_b   1.000
_cell.length_c   1.000
_cell.angle_alpha   90.00
_cell.angle_beta   90.00
_cell.angle_gamma   90.00
#
_symmetry.space_group_name_H-M   'P 1'
#
loop_
_entity.id
_entity.type
_entity.pdbx_description
1 polymer ?
#
loop_
_entity_poly.entity_id
_entity_poly.type
_entity_poly.pdbx_seq_one_letter_code
_entity_poly.pdbx_strand_id
1 'polypeptide(L)'
;MAGGMRYTTSTAGQVSIKVFLIRNCQWSMNLIEAWVIMGPQTPYYERWARKQNSLLKDKQISNPDDQSGLIYLLITQKERWAHKNYVENDYYLHRYWLATVDDLDSTTKRYMEIEREVDMLRRRHAEKVNQFYGTMREQHVDREVAVLTRRHAEKVSQFYGAMREHYLKDKDYWKDYLRRPFLTHFSGCQPCSGQHSPAFTWEACWKGMQRALNFADNQVLSRFGFVHPDLLNSTFVSPLQFNFPA
;
A
#
# COMPACT_ATOMS: atom_id res chain seq x y z
N MET A 1 10.18 -9.70 19.93
CA MET A 1 11.51 -9.16 19.58
C MET A 1 11.41 -8.69 18.15
N ALA A 2 11.25 -7.38 17.91
CA ALA A 2 11.13 -6.86 16.55
C ALA A 2 12.48 -7.01 15.86
N GLY A 3 12.55 -7.90 14.86
CA GLY A 3 13.72 -8.09 14.02
C GLY A 3 13.89 -6.88 13.10
N GLY A 4 14.38 -5.77 13.66
CA GLY A 4 14.62 -4.55 12.90
C GLY A 4 15.63 -4.85 11.80
N MET A 5 15.19 -4.72 10.54
CA MET A 5 16.06 -4.77 9.38
C MET A 5 17.26 -3.86 9.63
N ARG A 6 18.45 -4.44 9.67
CA ARG A 6 19.67 -3.69 9.90
C ARG A 6 19.96 -2.89 8.63
N TYR A 7 20.10 -1.57 8.74
CA TYR A 7 20.65 -0.68 7.69
C TYR A 7 22.14 -0.97 7.42
N THR A 8 22.55 -2.24 7.37
CA THR A 8 23.95 -2.70 7.27
C THR A 8 24.45 -2.73 5.84
N THR A 9 23.57 -2.59 4.87
CA THR A 9 23.86 -2.74 3.44
C THR A 9 23.57 -1.42 2.75
N SER A 10 24.56 -0.94 2.01
CA SER A 10 24.53 0.33 1.29
C SER A 10 23.76 0.18 -0.02
N THR A 11 22.48 -0.17 0.09
CA THR A 11 21.59 -0.53 -1.02
C THR A 11 20.39 0.40 -1.04
N ALA A 12 20.28 1.24 -2.08
CA ALA A 12 19.19 2.20 -2.28
C ALA A 12 17.81 1.54 -2.39
N GLY A 13 17.74 0.30 -2.86
CA GLY A 13 16.48 -0.45 -3.03
C GLY A 13 15.89 -1.09 -1.76
N GLN A 14 16.56 -1.01 -0.60
CA GLN A 14 16.13 -1.75 0.59
C GLN A 14 14.96 -1.14 1.34
N VAL A 15 14.78 0.17 1.25
CA VAL A 15 13.68 0.89 1.90
C VAL A 15 13.02 1.77 0.86
N SER A 16 11.71 1.64 0.74
CA SER A 16 10.88 2.56 -0.04
C SER A 16 10.35 3.66 0.88
N ILE A 17 10.46 4.91 0.43
CA ILE A 17 9.86 6.05 1.13
C ILE A 17 8.65 6.61 0.38
N LYS A 18 8.16 5.87 -0.62
CA LYS A 18 7.02 6.30 -1.44
C LYS A 18 5.73 6.36 -0.61
N VAL A 19 5.67 5.54 0.44
CA VAL A 19 4.67 5.60 1.50
C VAL A 19 5.39 5.44 2.82
N PHE A 20 5.21 6.39 3.72
CA PHE A 20 5.73 6.30 5.09
C PHE A 20 4.82 7.07 6.04
N LEU A 21 4.92 6.74 7.32
CA LEU A 21 4.22 7.43 8.39
C LEU A 21 5.24 8.21 9.21
N ILE A 22 4.96 9.49 9.42
CA ILE A 22 5.79 10.36 10.25
C ILE A 22 4.95 10.91 11.40
N ARG A 23 5.42 10.72 12.63
CA ARG A 23 4.73 11.22 13.82
C ARG A 23 4.91 12.74 13.90
N ASN A 24 3.84 13.49 14.15
CA ASN A 24 3.96 14.92 14.43
C ASN A 24 4.68 15.14 15.78
N CYS A 25 5.97 15.46 15.74
CA CYS A 25 6.80 15.72 16.91
C CYS A 25 8.09 16.45 16.54
N GLN A 26 8.78 17.00 17.55
CA GLN A 26 10.04 17.73 17.33
C GLN A 26 11.13 16.89 16.65
N TRP A 27 11.21 15.60 16.97
CA TRP A 27 12.19 14.71 16.34
C TRP A 27 11.97 14.63 14.82
N SER A 28 10.71 14.57 14.38
CA SER A 28 10.34 14.52 12.97
C SER A 28 10.64 15.83 12.24
N MET A 29 10.43 16.97 12.90
CA MET A 29 10.82 18.28 12.36
C MET A 29 12.34 18.36 12.14
N ASN A 30 13.12 17.93 13.13
CA ASN A 30 14.59 17.92 13.03
C ASN A 30 15.08 16.96 11.92
N LEU A 31 14.40 15.84 11.72
CA LEU A 31 14.72 14.90 10.63
C LEU A 31 14.45 15.54 9.26
N ILE A 32 13.28 16.18 9.08
CA ILE A 32 12.92 16.86 7.83
C ILE A 32 13.92 17.99 7.52
N GLU A 33 14.32 18.77 8.53
CA GLU A 33 15.31 19.83 8.37
C GLU A 33 16.67 19.27 7.91
N ALA A 34 17.12 18.16 8.50
CA ALA A 34 18.36 17.50 8.07
C ALA A 34 18.26 16.85 6.68
N TRP A 35 17.05 16.58 6.19
CA TRP A 35 16.80 15.91 4.93
C TRP A 35 16.61 16.90 3.77
N VAL A 36 15.90 18.01 3.99
CA VAL A 36 15.57 19.02 2.97
C VAL A 36 16.81 19.67 2.36
N ILE A 37 17.92 19.72 3.10
CA ILE A 37 19.21 20.27 2.62
C ILE A 37 19.80 19.50 1.43
N MET A 38 19.28 18.30 1.12
CA MET A 38 19.68 17.49 -0.02
C MET A 38 18.81 17.73 -1.26
N GLY A 39 17.79 18.59 -1.16
CA GLY A 39 16.85 18.87 -2.23
C GLY A 39 17.40 19.81 -3.32
N PRO A 40 16.73 19.85 -4.48
CA PRO A 40 17.17 20.61 -5.66
C PRO A 40 17.18 22.13 -5.46
N GLN A 41 16.45 22.65 -4.47
CA GLN A 41 16.41 24.09 -4.17
C GLN A 41 17.63 24.58 -3.39
N THR A 42 18.57 23.69 -3.07
CA THR A 42 19.73 24.01 -2.24
C THR A 42 20.97 24.21 -3.09
N PRO A 43 21.91 25.09 -2.69
CA PRO A 43 23.17 25.27 -3.41
C PRO A 43 24.10 24.04 -3.31
N TYR A 44 23.73 23.02 -2.52
CA TYR A 44 24.55 21.84 -2.26
C TYR A 44 24.09 20.59 -3.02
N TYR A 45 23.09 20.70 -3.89
CA TYR A 45 22.45 19.57 -4.58
C TYR A 45 23.45 18.63 -5.28
N GLU A 46 24.34 19.17 -6.12
CA GLU A 46 25.36 18.36 -6.82
C GLU A 46 26.37 17.69 -5.87
N ARG A 47 26.67 18.32 -4.73
CA ARG A 47 27.55 17.75 -3.71
C ARG A 47 26.88 16.55 -3.04
N TRP A 48 25.59 16.64 -2.75
CA TRP A 48 24.82 15.53 -2.23
C TRP A 48 24.68 14.39 -3.23
N ALA A 49 24.64 14.69 -4.53
CA ALA A 49 24.57 13.68 -5.59
C ALA A 49 25.78 12.75 -5.52
N ARG A 50 26.97 13.36 -5.46
CA ARG A 50 28.24 12.64 -5.33
C ARG A 50 28.31 11.82 -4.05
N LYS A 51 27.88 12.38 -2.92
CA LYS A 51 27.86 11.69 -1.62
C LYS A 51 26.90 10.50 -1.60
N GLN A 52 25.71 10.64 -2.17
CA GLN A 52 24.72 9.56 -2.23
C GLN A 52 25.19 8.46 -3.18
N ASN A 53 25.68 8.79 -4.37
CA ASN A 53 26.16 7.81 -5.34
C ASN A 53 27.43 7.09 -4.88
N SER A 54 28.30 7.75 -4.08
CA SER A 54 29.49 7.09 -3.54
C SER A 54 29.14 6.09 -2.43
N LEU A 55 28.07 6.34 -1.68
CA LEU A 55 27.59 5.45 -0.63
C LEU A 55 26.69 4.34 -1.18
N LEU A 56 25.67 4.68 -1.96
CA LEU A 56 24.62 3.80 -2.47
C LEU A 56 24.96 3.34 -3.90
N LYS A 57 25.72 2.25 -4.01
CA LYS A 57 26.33 1.81 -5.29
C LYS A 57 25.33 1.26 -6.31
N ASP A 58 24.16 0.82 -5.85
CA ASP A 58 23.06 0.29 -6.68
C ASP A 58 22.07 1.36 -7.15
N LYS A 59 22.31 2.64 -6.80
CA LYS A 59 21.46 3.75 -7.16
C LYS A 59 21.50 4.00 -8.67
N GLN A 60 20.33 3.84 -9.32
CA GLN A 60 20.22 4.01 -10.77
C GLN A 60 20.11 5.46 -11.24
N ILE A 61 19.61 6.36 -10.37
CA ILE A 61 19.46 7.78 -10.68
C ILE A 61 20.75 8.49 -10.26
N SER A 62 21.34 9.32 -11.11
CA SER A 62 22.57 10.06 -10.74
C SER A 62 22.30 11.23 -9.78
N ASN A 63 21.18 11.92 -9.96
CA ASN A 63 20.79 13.06 -9.15
C ASN A 63 20.37 12.66 -7.73
N PRO A 64 20.53 13.54 -6.73
CA PRO A 64 19.95 13.33 -5.42
C PRO A 64 18.44 13.14 -5.53
N ASP A 65 17.95 12.13 -4.84
CA ASP A 65 16.53 11.91 -4.66
C ASP A 65 16.21 11.80 -3.17
N ASP A 66 14.94 11.97 -2.85
CA ASP A 66 14.41 11.95 -1.51
C ASP A 66 14.69 10.59 -0.82
N GLN A 67 14.47 9.47 -1.52
CA GLN A 67 14.69 8.13 -0.98
C GLN A 67 16.15 7.90 -0.60
N SER A 68 17.05 8.19 -1.53
CA SER A 68 18.49 8.08 -1.29
C SER A 68 18.97 9.03 -0.20
N GLY A 69 18.39 10.23 -0.10
CA GLY A 69 18.70 11.19 0.96
C GLY A 69 18.35 10.67 2.36
N LEU A 70 17.18 10.07 2.53
CA LEU A 70 16.80 9.51 3.82
C LEU A 70 17.66 8.29 4.18
N ILE A 71 17.87 7.38 3.23
CA ILE A 71 18.74 6.21 3.44
C ILE A 71 20.15 6.66 3.81
N TYR A 72 20.69 7.69 3.15
CA TYR A 72 21.99 8.27 3.49
C TYR A 72 22.04 8.74 4.94
N LEU A 73 21.01 9.47 5.43
CA LEU A 73 20.93 9.91 6.83
C LEU A 73 20.88 8.73 7.81
N LEU A 74 20.07 7.71 7.50
CA LEU A 74 19.89 6.55 8.37
C LEU A 74 21.15 5.69 8.48
N ILE A 75 21.95 5.62 7.40
CA ILE A 75 23.24 4.91 7.40
C ILE A 75 24.33 5.75 8.08
N THR A 76 24.51 7.01 7.67
CA THR A 76 25.64 7.84 8.10
C THR A 76 25.48 8.46 9.49
N GLN A 77 24.24 8.69 9.93
CA GLN A 77 23.89 9.28 11.22
C GLN A 77 22.99 8.34 12.01
N LYS A 78 23.33 7.05 11.99
CA LYS A 78 22.53 5.96 12.60
C LYS A 78 22.18 6.22 14.07
N GLU A 79 23.13 6.68 14.87
CA GLU A 79 22.92 6.95 16.30
C GLU A 79 21.84 8.04 16.52
N ARG A 80 21.85 9.06 15.66
CA ARG A 80 20.91 10.18 15.72
C ARG A 80 19.50 9.81 15.28
N TRP A 81 19.38 9.03 14.20
CA TRP A 81 18.08 8.82 13.55
C TRP A 81 17.52 7.40 13.70
N ALA A 82 18.34 6.35 13.58
CA ALA A 82 17.83 4.99 13.38
C ALA A 82 16.99 4.46 14.54
N HIS A 83 17.29 4.85 15.78
CA HIS A 83 16.61 4.34 16.98
C HIS A 83 15.11 4.71 17.09
N LYS A 84 14.64 5.68 16.29
CA LYS A 84 13.22 6.11 16.21
C LYS A 84 12.57 5.75 14.88
N ASN A 85 13.25 5.00 14.02
CA ASN A 85 12.71 4.51 12.76
C ASN A 85 12.33 3.04 12.89
N TYR A 86 11.22 2.68 12.25
CA TYR A 86 10.79 1.29 12.09
C TYR A 86 10.64 1.01 10.60
N VAL A 87 11.30 -0.04 10.12
CA VAL A 87 11.17 -0.51 8.73
C VAL A 87 10.16 -1.64 8.74
N GLU A 88 8.99 -1.39 8.16
CA GLU A 88 7.92 -2.37 8.05
C GLU A 88 8.28 -3.46 7.02
N ASN A 89 8.20 -4.72 7.44
CA ASN A 89 8.46 -5.90 6.61
C ASN A 89 7.45 -7.03 6.85
N ASP A 90 6.57 -6.92 7.84
CA ASP A 90 5.54 -7.91 8.14
C ASP A 90 4.42 -7.87 7.12
N TYR A 91 4.17 -6.75 6.45
CA TYR A 91 3.23 -6.63 5.32
C TYR A 91 3.70 -5.64 4.26
N TYR A 92 3.17 -5.77 3.03
CA TYR A 92 3.48 -4.83 1.96
C TYR A 92 2.70 -3.52 2.13
N LEU A 93 3.28 -2.59 2.91
CA LEU A 93 2.84 -1.19 2.90
C LEU A 93 2.94 -0.59 1.49
N HIS A 94 3.90 -1.07 0.70
CA HIS A 94 4.10 -0.78 -0.71
C HIS A 94 4.68 -2.02 -1.41
N ARG A 95 4.20 -2.33 -2.62
CA ARG A 95 4.78 -3.34 -3.52
C ARG A 95 5.01 -2.78 -4.91
N TYR A 96 6.13 -3.16 -5.52
CA TYR A 96 6.45 -2.78 -6.89
C TYR A 96 5.49 -3.44 -7.88
N TRP A 97 4.98 -2.65 -8.84
CA TRP A 97 3.89 -3.07 -9.71
C TRP A 97 4.22 -4.29 -10.58
N LEU A 98 5.44 -4.42 -11.09
CA LEU A 98 5.85 -5.57 -11.92
C LEU A 98 5.74 -6.90 -11.18
N ALA A 99 5.94 -6.91 -9.87
CA ALA A 99 5.77 -8.10 -9.03
C ALA A 99 4.33 -8.32 -8.56
N THR A 100 3.38 -7.50 -9.03
CA THR A 100 2.02 -7.42 -8.46
C THR A 100 0.93 -7.63 -9.51
N VAL A 101 0.98 -6.89 -10.63
CA VAL A 101 -0.18 -6.73 -11.52
C VAL A 101 -0.60 -8.02 -12.21
N ASP A 102 0.34 -8.92 -12.46
CA ASP A 102 0.10 -10.21 -13.09
C ASP A 102 -0.61 -11.19 -12.14
N ASP A 103 -0.41 -11.03 -10.83
CA ASP A 103 -0.98 -11.90 -9.80
C ASP A 103 -2.37 -11.46 -9.30
N LEU A 104 -2.90 -10.33 -9.77
CA LEU A 104 -4.16 -9.75 -9.25
C LEU A 104 -5.37 -10.67 -9.45
N ASP A 105 -5.48 -11.34 -10.59
CA ASP A 105 -6.57 -12.30 -10.87
C ASP A 105 -6.49 -13.52 -9.94
N SER A 106 -5.28 -14.04 -9.76
CA SER A 106 -4.99 -15.16 -8.86
C SER A 106 -5.28 -14.79 -7.40
N THR A 107 -4.92 -13.57 -7.01
CA THR A 107 -5.20 -12.99 -5.70
C THR A 107 -6.71 -12.83 -5.47
N THR A 108 -7.46 -12.39 -6.48
CA THR A 108 -8.92 -12.32 -6.41
C THR A 108 -9.52 -13.69 -6.12
N LYS A 109 -9.12 -14.71 -6.89
CA LYS A 109 -9.63 -16.09 -6.74
C LYS A 109 -9.38 -16.66 -5.34
N ARG A 110 -8.17 -16.54 -4.79
CA ARG A 110 -7.82 -17.05 -3.45
C ARG A 110 -8.70 -16.48 -2.34
N TYR A 111 -8.92 -15.16 -2.37
CA TYR A 111 -9.74 -14.51 -1.35
C TYR A 111 -11.22 -14.87 -1.51
N MET A 112 -11.72 -14.94 -2.75
CA MET A 112 -13.09 -15.41 -3.01
C MET A 112 -13.32 -16.85 -2.55
N GLU A 113 -12.32 -17.72 -2.65
CA GLU A 113 -12.39 -19.09 -2.15
C GLU A 113 -12.57 -19.12 -0.62
N ILE A 114 -11.75 -18.36 0.12
CA ILE A 114 -11.86 -18.24 1.58
C ILE A 114 -13.23 -17.67 1.98
N GLU A 115 -13.69 -16.62 1.31
CA GLU A 115 -14.98 -15.99 1.59
C GLU A 115 -16.16 -16.89 1.20
N ARG A 116 -15.96 -17.81 0.25
CA ARG A 116 -16.94 -18.87 -0.01
C ARG A 116 -16.93 -19.91 1.10
N GLU A 117 -15.81 -20.31 1.67
CA GLU A 117 -15.84 -21.37 2.68
C GLU A 117 -16.33 -20.88 4.05
N VAL A 118 -16.09 -19.62 4.37
CA VAL A 118 -16.39 -19.06 5.70
C VAL A 118 -17.67 -18.25 5.64
N ASP A 119 -18.78 -18.81 6.13
CA ASP A 119 -20.09 -18.15 6.13
C ASP A 119 -20.09 -16.76 6.79
N MET A 120 -19.28 -16.58 7.85
CA MET A 120 -19.15 -15.29 8.53
C MET A 120 -18.50 -14.20 7.65
N LEU A 121 -17.71 -14.59 6.63
CA LEU A 121 -17.12 -13.69 5.65
C LEU A 121 -18.07 -13.42 4.45
N ARG A 122 -19.22 -14.09 4.34
CA ARG A 122 -20.19 -13.89 3.25
C ARG A 122 -21.09 -12.65 3.49
N ARG A 123 -21.34 -11.88 2.44
CA ARG A 123 -21.93 -10.51 2.45
C ARG A 123 -23.22 -10.27 3.21
N ARG A 124 -24.13 -11.26 3.34
CA ARG A 124 -25.47 -10.98 3.90
C ARG A 124 -25.46 -10.54 5.36
N HIS A 125 -24.37 -10.70 6.11
CA HIS A 125 -24.25 -10.09 7.44
C HIS A 125 -23.89 -8.60 7.32
N ALA A 126 -22.87 -8.26 6.53
CA ALA A 126 -22.41 -6.87 6.37
C ALA A 126 -23.46 -5.96 5.72
N GLU A 127 -24.25 -6.43 4.75
CA GLU A 127 -25.35 -5.64 4.15
C GLU A 127 -26.54 -5.46 5.09
N LYS A 128 -26.96 -6.51 5.83
CA LYS A 128 -28.00 -6.37 6.87
C LYS A 128 -27.58 -5.40 7.96
N VAL A 129 -26.32 -5.49 8.38
CA VAL A 129 -25.72 -4.62 9.38
C VAL A 129 -25.61 -3.18 8.85
N ASN A 130 -25.16 -2.98 7.61
CA ASN A 130 -24.98 -1.65 7.03
C ASN A 130 -26.31 -0.98 6.64
N GLN A 131 -27.34 -1.73 6.21
CA GLN A 131 -28.71 -1.20 6.03
C GLN A 131 -29.38 -0.86 7.36
N PHE A 132 -29.24 -1.73 8.38
CA PHE A 132 -29.74 -1.46 9.73
C PHE A 132 -29.04 -0.22 10.34
N TYR A 133 -27.72 -0.08 10.18
CA TYR A 133 -27.01 1.10 10.65
C TYR A 133 -27.23 2.32 9.77
N GLY A 134 -27.45 2.18 8.46
CA GLY A 134 -27.79 3.27 7.55
C GLY A 134 -29.15 3.88 7.88
N THR A 135 -30.14 3.04 8.21
CA THR A 135 -31.45 3.49 8.68
C THR A 135 -31.38 4.14 10.07
N MET A 136 -30.57 3.62 11.00
CA MET A 136 -30.28 4.31 12.26
C MET A 136 -29.52 5.63 12.08
N ARG A 137 -28.62 5.72 11.08
CA ARG A 137 -27.81 6.89 10.74
C ARG A 137 -28.65 8.05 10.24
N GLU A 138 -29.68 7.80 9.43
CA GLU A 138 -30.62 8.83 8.98
C GLU A 138 -31.47 9.38 10.13
N GLN A 139 -31.72 8.58 11.16
CA GLN A 139 -32.57 8.95 12.29
C GLN A 139 -31.84 9.69 13.43
N HIS A 140 -30.50 9.61 13.53
CA HIS A 140 -29.75 10.08 14.71
C HIS A 140 -28.42 10.79 14.39
N VAL A 141 -28.39 11.71 13.42
CA VAL A 141 -27.15 12.47 13.12
C VAL A 141 -26.82 13.46 14.24
N ASP A 142 -26.23 12.95 15.33
CA ASP A 142 -25.53 13.69 16.37
C ASP A 142 -24.04 13.32 16.38
N ARG A 143 -23.18 14.31 16.67
CA ARG A 143 -21.71 14.20 16.50
C ARG A 143 -21.07 13.11 17.37
N GLU A 144 -21.63 12.79 18.54
CA GLU A 144 -21.07 11.77 19.45
C GLU A 144 -21.31 10.33 18.97
N VAL A 145 -22.49 10.07 18.39
CA VAL A 145 -22.84 8.77 17.81
C VAL A 145 -21.94 8.46 16.61
N ALA A 146 -21.57 9.47 15.83
CA ALA A 146 -20.64 9.30 14.71
C ALA A 146 -19.24 8.80 15.15
N VAL A 147 -18.73 9.28 16.30
CA VAL A 147 -17.42 8.85 16.86
C VAL A 147 -17.47 7.43 17.40
N LEU A 148 -18.53 7.05 18.11
CA LEU A 148 -18.76 5.68 18.59
C LEU A 148 -18.89 4.70 17.42
N THR A 149 -19.57 5.11 16.35
CA THR A 149 -19.81 4.29 15.16
C THR A 149 -18.54 4.06 14.34
N ARG A 150 -17.68 5.09 14.20
CA ARG A 150 -16.37 4.95 13.55
C ARG A 150 -15.53 3.87 14.23
N ARG A 151 -15.50 3.87 15.57
CA ARG A 151 -14.80 2.86 16.37
C ARG A 151 -15.40 1.45 16.21
N HIS A 152 -16.72 1.33 16.00
CA HIS A 152 -17.36 0.04 15.77
C HIS A 152 -17.04 -0.53 14.38
N ALA A 153 -17.18 0.28 13.32
CA ALA A 153 -16.81 -0.14 11.96
C ALA A 153 -15.33 -0.54 11.86
N GLU A 154 -14.45 0.20 12.56
CA GLU A 154 -13.03 -0.15 12.69
C GLU A 154 -12.83 -1.51 13.39
N LYS A 155 -13.51 -1.76 14.52
CA LYS A 155 -13.44 -3.05 15.24
C LYS A 155 -13.95 -4.22 14.40
N VAL A 156 -15.06 -4.04 13.68
CA VAL A 156 -15.63 -5.07 12.81
C VAL A 156 -14.70 -5.37 11.63
N SER A 157 -14.12 -4.31 11.02
CA SER A 157 -13.11 -4.47 9.97
C SER A 157 -11.87 -5.21 10.47
N GLN A 158 -11.38 -4.88 11.67
CA GLN A 158 -10.25 -5.57 12.31
C GLN A 158 -10.54 -7.05 12.55
N PHE A 159 -11.73 -7.38 13.06
CA PHE A 159 -12.15 -8.76 13.30
C PHE A 159 -12.16 -9.58 12.00
N TYR A 160 -12.77 -9.05 10.93
CA TYR A 160 -12.79 -9.72 9.64
C TYR A 160 -11.42 -9.80 8.97
N GLY A 161 -10.57 -8.77 9.17
CA GLY A 161 -9.18 -8.79 8.74
C GLY A 161 -8.42 -9.94 9.40
N ALA A 162 -8.44 -10.00 10.73
CA ALA A 162 -7.77 -11.06 11.51
C ALA A 162 -8.28 -12.47 11.12
N MET A 163 -9.59 -12.61 10.88
CA MET A 163 -10.16 -13.87 10.41
C MET A 163 -9.62 -14.26 9.04
N ARG A 164 -9.64 -13.35 8.05
CA ARG A 164 -9.04 -13.62 6.72
C ARG A 164 -7.58 -14.02 6.83
N GLU A 165 -6.82 -13.34 7.68
CA GLU A 165 -5.39 -13.64 7.88
C GLU A 165 -5.17 -15.06 8.42
N HIS A 166 -6.01 -15.52 9.34
CA HIS A 166 -5.95 -16.89 9.85
C HIS A 166 -6.13 -17.92 8.72
N TYR A 167 -7.18 -17.79 7.91
CA TYR A 167 -7.44 -18.73 6.81
C TYR A 167 -6.39 -18.65 5.70
N LEU A 168 -5.81 -17.47 5.44
CA LEU A 168 -4.69 -17.34 4.51
C LEU A 168 -3.46 -18.11 5.01
N LYS A 169 -3.21 -18.14 6.34
CA LYS A 169 -2.14 -18.96 6.95
C LYS A 169 -2.42 -20.44 6.80
N ASP A 170 -3.62 -20.87 7.14
CA ASP A 170 -3.99 -22.30 7.10
C ASP A 170 -3.87 -22.89 5.70
N LYS A 171 -4.19 -22.12 4.66
CA LYS A 171 -4.11 -22.54 3.25
C LYS A 171 -2.72 -22.36 2.60
N ASP A 172 -1.69 -22.02 3.38
CA ASP A 172 -0.34 -21.68 2.88
C ASP A 172 -0.33 -20.52 1.86
N TYR A 173 -1.38 -19.70 1.88
CA TYR A 173 -1.50 -18.45 1.11
C TYR A 173 -0.86 -17.26 1.83
N TRP A 174 -0.23 -17.51 2.97
CA TRP A 174 0.47 -16.52 3.77
C TRP A 174 1.91 -16.25 3.31
N LYS A 175 2.41 -16.98 2.30
CA LYS A 175 3.70 -16.66 1.68
C LYS A 175 3.70 -15.23 1.16
N ASP A 176 4.84 -14.54 1.32
CA ASP A 176 4.92 -13.09 1.13
C ASP A 176 4.34 -12.62 -0.21
N TYR A 177 4.58 -13.34 -1.30
CA TYR A 177 4.11 -12.97 -2.64
C TYR A 177 2.59 -13.15 -2.89
N LEU A 178 1.86 -13.86 -2.03
CA LEU A 178 0.46 -14.23 -2.24
C LEU A 178 -0.55 -13.27 -1.62
N ARG A 179 -0.09 -12.36 -0.74
CA ARG A 179 -0.94 -11.39 -0.03
C ARG A 179 -1.34 -10.21 -0.92
N ARG A 180 -2.53 -9.67 -0.69
CA ARG A 180 -2.96 -8.40 -1.29
C ARG A 180 -2.03 -7.28 -0.80
N PRO A 181 -1.36 -6.55 -1.71
CA PRO A 181 -0.57 -5.39 -1.29
C PRO A 181 -1.50 -4.27 -0.84
N PHE A 182 -1.08 -3.51 0.17
CA PHE A 182 -1.83 -2.31 0.59
C PHE A 182 -1.75 -1.22 -0.47
N LEU A 183 -0.56 -1.05 -1.06
CA LEU A 183 -0.32 -0.10 -2.15
C LEU A 183 0.49 -0.75 -3.27
N THR A 184 -0.01 -0.63 -4.49
CA THR A 184 0.71 -1.01 -5.71
C THR A 184 1.33 0.24 -6.31
N HIS A 185 2.65 0.29 -6.40
CA HIS A 185 3.36 1.49 -6.85
C HIS A 185 4.00 1.31 -8.23
N PHE A 186 3.63 2.22 -9.13
CA PHE A 186 4.07 2.27 -10.51
C PHE A 186 5.37 3.08 -10.68
N SER A 187 6.40 2.74 -9.88
CA SER A 187 7.75 3.31 -10.01
C SER A 187 8.23 3.26 -11.45
N GLY A 188 8.59 4.43 -12.00
CA GLY A 188 9.16 4.56 -13.33
C GLY A 188 8.16 4.63 -14.47
N CYS A 189 6.85 4.51 -14.24
CA CYS A 189 5.85 4.68 -15.31
C CYS A 189 5.64 6.14 -15.74
N GLN A 190 5.83 7.09 -14.83
CA GLN A 190 5.79 8.54 -15.08
C GLN A 190 4.71 9.02 -16.08
N PRO A 191 3.42 8.73 -15.85
CA PRO A 191 2.36 9.03 -16.82
C PRO A 191 2.14 10.52 -17.11
N CYS A 192 2.54 11.39 -16.18
CA CYS A 192 2.40 12.83 -16.36
C CYS A 192 3.50 13.44 -17.25
N SER A 193 4.73 12.93 -17.20
CA SER A 193 5.86 13.45 -18.00
C SER A 193 6.02 12.73 -19.34
N GLY A 194 5.51 11.50 -19.45
CA GLY A 194 5.75 10.60 -20.58
C GLY A 194 7.15 9.97 -20.60
N GLN A 195 8.04 10.39 -19.69
CA GLN A 195 9.44 9.93 -19.59
C GLN A 195 9.54 8.63 -18.77
N HIS A 196 8.75 7.63 -19.15
CA HIS A 196 8.78 6.32 -18.52
C HIS A 196 10.15 5.64 -18.66
N SER A 197 10.46 4.75 -17.72
CA SER A 197 11.70 3.98 -17.75
C SER A 197 11.76 3.09 -19.01
N PRO A 198 12.91 2.98 -19.68
CA PRO A 198 13.06 2.12 -20.86
C PRO A 198 12.98 0.62 -20.52
N ALA A 199 12.91 0.24 -19.25
CA ALA A 199 12.81 -1.14 -18.81
C ALA A 199 11.46 -1.80 -19.14
N PHE A 200 10.44 -1.03 -19.51
CA PHE A 200 9.10 -1.51 -19.82
C PHE A 200 8.40 -0.53 -20.77
N THR A 201 7.35 -0.99 -21.47
CA THR A 201 6.63 -0.14 -22.42
C THR A 201 5.57 0.71 -21.73
N TRP A 202 5.20 1.82 -22.38
CA TRP A 202 4.08 2.67 -21.96
C TRP A 202 2.77 1.87 -21.81
N GLU A 203 2.49 0.97 -22.74
CA GLU A 203 1.29 0.13 -22.73
C GLU A 203 1.27 -0.81 -21.53
N ALA A 204 2.43 -1.35 -21.13
CA ALA A 204 2.54 -2.20 -19.95
C ALA A 204 2.22 -1.41 -18.67
N CYS A 205 2.74 -0.18 -18.55
CA CYS A 205 2.40 0.73 -17.46
C CYS A 205 0.91 1.04 -17.41
N TRP A 206 0.32 1.42 -18.54
CA TRP A 206 -1.11 1.78 -18.61
C TRP A 206 -2.02 0.60 -18.25
N LYS A 207 -1.78 -0.57 -18.86
CA LYS A 207 -2.54 -1.80 -18.55
C LYS A 207 -2.37 -2.22 -17.09
N GLY A 208 -1.15 -2.12 -16.56
CA GLY A 208 -0.88 -2.42 -15.16
C GLY A 208 -1.67 -1.50 -14.22
N MET A 209 -1.66 -0.18 -14.48
CA MET A 209 -2.43 0.80 -13.69
C MET A 209 -3.93 0.54 -13.76
N GLN A 210 -4.45 0.26 -14.96
CA GLN A 210 -5.86 -0.07 -15.14
C GLN A 210 -6.27 -1.32 -14.36
N ARG A 211 -5.47 -2.40 -14.44
CA ARG A 211 -5.71 -3.63 -13.68
C ARG A 211 -5.71 -3.38 -12.17
N ALA A 212 -4.72 -2.64 -11.68
CA ALA A 212 -4.59 -2.32 -10.25
C ALA A 212 -5.76 -1.45 -9.75
N LEU A 213 -6.19 -0.47 -10.55
CA LEU A 213 -7.33 0.39 -10.22
C LEU A 213 -8.62 -0.41 -10.18
N ASN A 214 -8.93 -1.18 -11.21
CA ASN A 214 -10.16 -1.98 -11.27
C ASN A 214 -10.17 -3.08 -10.18
N PHE A 215 -9.00 -3.64 -9.82
CA PHE A 215 -8.86 -4.58 -8.72
C PHE A 215 -9.20 -3.93 -7.36
N ALA A 216 -8.77 -2.69 -7.14
CA ALA A 216 -9.14 -1.92 -5.96
C ALA A 216 -10.62 -1.51 -6.00
N ASP A 217 -11.12 -1.07 -7.16
CA ASP A 217 -12.50 -0.63 -7.34
C ASP A 217 -13.49 -1.77 -7.14
N ASN A 218 -13.13 -3.00 -7.50
CA ASN A 218 -13.89 -4.20 -7.17
C ASN A 218 -14.09 -4.41 -5.66
N GLN A 219 -13.25 -3.85 -4.78
CA GLN A 219 -13.49 -3.89 -3.32
C GLN A 219 -14.54 -2.86 -2.86
N VAL A 220 -14.79 -1.85 -3.69
CA VAL A 220 -15.79 -0.80 -3.47
C VAL A 220 -17.11 -1.15 -4.16
N LEU A 221 -17.09 -1.36 -5.48
CA LEU A 221 -18.26 -1.69 -6.32
C LEU A 221 -19.05 -2.86 -5.78
N SER A 222 -18.34 -3.82 -5.22
CA SER A 222 -18.95 -5.04 -4.76
C SER A 222 -19.79 -4.83 -3.50
N ARG A 223 -19.54 -3.76 -2.73
CA ARG A 223 -20.47 -3.29 -1.67
C ARG A 223 -21.81 -2.79 -2.22
N PHE A 224 -21.87 -2.47 -3.50
CA PHE A 224 -23.06 -2.03 -4.22
C PHE A 224 -23.62 -3.13 -5.13
N GLY A 225 -23.08 -4.35 -5.05
CA GLY A 225 -23.53 -5.47 -5.87
C GLY A 225 -23.00 -5.48 -7.31
N PHE A 226 -21.87 -4.81 -7.59
CA PHE A 226 -21.24 -4.79 -8.92
C PHE A 226 -19.79 -5.27 -8.89
N VAL A 227 -19.28 -5.69 -10.04
CA VAL A 227 -17.86 -6.06 -10.22
C VAL A 227 -17.42 -5.80 -11.66
N HIS A 228 -16.16 -5.45 -11.86
CA HIS A 228 -15.45 -5.61 -13.13
C HIS A 228 -15.08 -7.08 -13.32
N PRO A 229 -15.69 -7.79 -14.30
CA PRO A 229 -15.33 -9.18 -14.59
C PRO A 229 -13.96 -9.32 -15.25
N ASP A 230 -13.51 -8.27 -15.94
CA ASP A 230 -12.19 -8.16 -16.57
C ASP A 230 -11.49 -6.90 -16.05
N LEU A 231 -10.32 -7.08 -15.44
CA LEU A 231 -9.51 -5.99 -14.88
C LEU A 231 -8.95 -5.05 -15.96
N LEU A 232 -8.97 -5.43 -17.24
CA LEU A 232 -8.59 -4.56 -18.36
C LEU A 232 -9.78 -3.78 -18.96
N ASN A 233 -11.00 -4.01 -18.46
CA ASN A 233 -12.19 -3.32 -18.95
C ASN A 233 -12.80 -2.43 -17.86
N SER A 234 -12.48 -1.14 -17.93
CA SER A 234 -12.99 -0.15 -16.97
C SER A 234 -14.40 0.38 -17.30
N THR A 235 -14.93 0.13 -18.50
CA THR A 235 -16.25 0.67 -18.90
C THR A 235 -17.40 -0.26 -18.57
N PHE A 236 -17.11 -1.56 -18.38
CA PHE A 236 -18.12 -2.58 -18.11
C PHE A 236 -18.05 -3.08 -16.68
N VAL A 237 -19.22 -3.11 -16.04
CA VAL A 237 -19.45 -3.78 -14.75
C VAL A 237 -20.63 -4.73 -14.87
N SER A 238 -20.58 -5.85 -14.15
CA SER A 238 -21.67 -6.81 -14.08
C SER A 238 -22.28 -6.86 -12.67
N PRO A 239 -23.59 -7.11 -12.56
CA PRO A 239 -24.22 -7.33 -11.27
C PRO A 239 -23.70 -8.63 -10.66
N LEU A 240 -23.48 -8.61 -9.35
CA LEU A 240 -23.10 -9.77 -8.56
C LEU A 240 -24.32 -10.60 -8.19
N GLN A 241 -24.14 -11.92 -8.16
CA GLN A 241 -25.19 -12.82 -7.74
C GLN A 241 -25.50 -12.66 -6.24
N PHE A 242 -26.74 -12.95 -5.88
CA PHE A 242 -27.14 -13.06 -4.48
C PHE A 242 -26.28 -14.14 -3.80
N ASN A 243 -25.64 -13.81 -2.66
CA ASN A 243 -24.58 -14.62 -1.98
C ASN A 243 -23.17 -14.58 -2.55
N PHE A 244 -22.83 -13.61 -3.40
CA PHE A 244 -21.44 -13.48 -3.84
C PHE A 244 -20.49 -13.22 -2.64
N PRO A 245 -19.31 -13.88 -2.59
CA PRO A 245 -18.29 -13.65 -1.55
C PRO A 245 -17.85 -12.17 -1.46
N ALA A 246 -17.46 -11.72 -0.26
CA ALA A 246 -17.38 -10.31 0.12
C ALA A 246 -16.04 -9.61 -0.14
#